data_AF-A0A1R4KUT9-F1
#
_entry.id   AF-A0A1R4KUT9-F1
#
_cell.length_a   1.000
_cell.length_b   1.000
_cell.length_c   1.000
_cell.angle_alpha   90.00
_cell.angle_beta   90.00
_cell.angle_gamma   90.00
#
_symmetry.space_group_name_H-M   'P 1'
#
loop_
_entity.id
_entity.type
_entity.pdbx_description
1 polymer ?
#
loop_
_entity_poly.entity_id
_entity_poly.type
_entity_poly.pdbx_seq_one_letter_code
_entity_poly.pdbx_strand_id
1 'polypeptide(L)'
;MKVYILATFLLFAFKQAPAQRYQEDNKVAESDLFRVTIPIKNDFKDQHIKSISLLFGSDTLRLATVRPDSTDSSYIQNNFLQSAFASKNRFYDLGFEADYYVFKNNYPQIQVPKTPDARRMKFAVNGNIETIKHYSISEIRMYTDSTTFIYTHGYKWNEKSYFGFPAKYKENLEDVEDQISRDMKSSHSDVSIDSVLVYEAVISLTETEIGRTREEEFELKRLLFGRESAFSTVVEKNLKARKINYYNDGKSKWTAAILATSGRPFESKIKVYVRLNKDRSVTIKLPRMLGNFTGD
;
A
#
# COMPACT_ATOMS: atom_id res chain seq x y z
N MET A 1 -30.01 47.74 -7.37
CA MET A 1 -31.00 46.65 -7.27
C MET A 1 -30.23 45.33 -7.36
N LYS A 2 -30.11 44.59 -6.26
CA LYS A 2 -29.31 43.35 -6.18
C LYS A 2 -30.23 42.14 -6.33
N VAL A 3 -29.97 41.30 -7.32
CA VAL A 3 -30.73 40.06 -7.57
C VAL A 3 -30.00 38.91 -6.87
N TYR A 4 -30.70 38.21 -5.98
CA TYR A 4 -30.26 36.94 -5.42
C TYR A 4 -31.04 35.82 -6.09
N ILE A 5 -30.35 34.86 -6.70
CA ILE A 5 -30.97 33.64 -7.22
C ILE A 5 -30.66 32.52 -6.22
N LEU A 6 -31.67 32.15 -5.44
CA LEU A 6 -31.68 30.92 -4.65
C LEU A 6 -32.28 29.81 -5.53
N ALA A 7 -31.50 28.77 -5.82
CA ALA A 7 -32.02 27.56 -6.47
C ALA A 7 -32.12 26.45 -5.42
N THR A 8 -33.36 26.09 -5.07
CA THR A 8 -33.69 24.95 -4.19
C THR A 8 -34.13 23.79 -5.08
N PHE A 9 -33.45 22.63 -5.01
CA PHE A 9 -33.94 21.39 -5.61
C PHE A 9 -34.51 20.47 -4.53
N LEU A 10 -35.81 20.19 -4.65
CA LEU A 10 -36.54 19.15 -3.92
C LEU A 10 -36.23 17.78 -4.57
N LEU A 11 -35.65 16.86 -3.80
CA LEU A 11 -35.52 15.45 -4.20
C LEU A 11 -36.56 14.61 -3.44
N PHE A 12 -37.36 13.90 -4.22
CA PHE A 12 -38.40 12.97 -3.78
C PHE A 12 -37.83 11.86 -2.88
N ALA A 13 -38.56 11.57 -1.81
CA ALA A 13 -38.32 10.45 -0.91
C ALA A 13 -38.82 9.13 -1.53
N PHE A 14 -37.92 8.20 -1.81
CA PHE A 14 -38.25 6.77 -1.83
C PHE A 14 -37.75 6.14 -0.54
N LYS A 15 -38.71 5.74 0.31
CA LYS A 15 -38.47 4.88 1.47
C LYS A 15 -38.18 3.46 0.98
N GLN A 16 -36.95 3.00 1.19
CA GLN A 16 -36.67 1.58 1.39
C GLN A 16 -35.92 1.43 2.71
N ALA A 17 -36.37 0.49 3.53
CA ALA A 17 -35.92 0.25 4.89
C ALA A 17 -34.40 0.01 4.96
N PRO A 18 -33.68 0.57 5.95
CA PRO A 18 -32.27 0.26 6.11
C PRO A 18 -32.11 -1.09 6.84
N ALA A 19 -31.54 -2.07 6.12
CA ALA A 19 -30.74 -3.09 6.76
C ALA A 19 -29.65 -2.38 7.58
N GLN A 20 -29.50 -2.75 8.85
CA GLN A 20 -28.48 -2.23 9.77
C GLN A 20 -27.10 -2.36 9.13
N ARG A 21 -26.63 -1.29 8.50
CA ARG A 21 -25.23 -1.11 8.11
C ARG A 21 -24.54 -0.41 9.26
N TYR A 22 -23.45 -1.02 9.70
CA TYR A 22 -22.38 -0.45 10.51
C TYR A 22 -22.14 1.01 10.09
N GLN A 23 -22.69 1.93 10.87
CA GLN A 23 -22.53 3.37 10.73
C GLN A 23 -22.09 3.88 12.10
N GLU A 24 -20.94 3.42 12.56
CA GLU A 24 -20.22 4.13 13.62
C GLU A 24 -19.40 5.23 12.96
N ASP A 25 -19.90 6.46 13.13
CA ASP A 25 -19.12 7.68 13.33
C ASP A 25 -17.94 7.96 12.40
N ASN A 26 -18.16 7.88 11.09
CA ASN A 26 -17.45 8.75 10.15
C ASN A 26 -18.20 10.07 10.00
N LYS A 27 -18.37 10.81 11.10
CA LYS A 27 -18.32 12.27 10.97
C LYS A 27 -16.87 12.60 10.68
N VAL A 28 -16.53 12.64 9.39
CA VAL A 28 -15.48 13.55 8.93
C VAL A 28 -15.99 14.93 9.34
N ALA A 29 -15.67 15.36 10.56
CA ALA A 29 -15.82 16.74 10.96
C ALA A 29 -15.25 17.57 9.82
N GLU A 30 -16.01 18.55 9.32
CA GLU A 30 -15.61 19.44 8.23
C GLU A 30 -14.15 19.81 8.39
N SER A 31 -13.27 19.06 7.73
CA SER A 31 -11.85 19.24 7.91
C SER A 31 -11.52 20.46 7.08
N ASP A 32 -11.26 21.57 7.76
CA ASP A 32 -10.75 22.76 7.11
C ASP A 32 -9.51 22.35 6.31
N LEU A 33 -9.60 22.54 5.01
CA LEU A 33 -8.59 22.10 4.06
C LEU A 33 -8.14 23.30 3.24
N PHE A 34 -6.83 23.47 3.17
CA PHE A 34 -6.21 24.51 2.36
C PHE A 34 -5.28 23.87 1.32
N ARG A 35 -5.25 24.44 0.12
CA ARG A 35 -4.45 23.93 -1.01
C ARG A 35 -3.55 25.04 -1.54
N VAL A 36 -2.27 24.72 -1.72
CA VAL A 36 -1.30 25.58 -2.41
C VAL A 36 -0.82 24.85 -3.64
N THR A 37 -1.04 25.42 -4.82
CA THR A 37 -0.51 24.86 -6.08
C THR A 37 0.64 25.73 -6.56
N ILE A 38 1.78 25.11 -6.81
CA ILE A 38 2.96 25.76 -7.38
C ILE A 38 3.17 25.20 -8.79
N PRO A 39 3.32 26.05 -9.83
CA PRO A 39 3.56 25.60 -11.20
C PRO A 39 5.02 25.15 -11.36
N ILE A 40 5.35 24.00 -10.79
CA ILE A 40 6.65 23.33 -10.92
C ILE A 40 6.46 22.13 -11.83
N LYS A 41 7.26 22.05 -12.90
CA LYS A 41 7.29 20.90 -13.78
C LYS A 41 7.94 19.72 -13.08
N ASN A 42 7.22 18.60 -12.95
CA ASN A 42 7.77 17.36 -12.41
C ASN A 42 8.10 16.41 -13.58
N ASP A 43 9.35 15.94 -13.65
CA ASP A 43 9.76 14.93 -14.62
C ASP A 43 9.73 13.55 -13.96
N PHE A 44 8.67 12.79 -14.24
CA PHE A 44 8.52 11.44 -13.72
C PHE A 44 9.31 10.39 -14.49
N LYS A 45 10.01 10.74 -15.59
CA LYS A 45 10.74 9.79 -16.46
C LYS A 45 9.90 8.61 -17.00
N ASP A 46 8.59 8.65 -16.80
CA ASP A 46 7.59 7.71 -17.29
C ASP A 46 6.44 8.56 -17.82
N GLN A 47 6.26 8.54 -19.15
CA GLN A 47 5.25 9.31 -19.86
C GLN A 47 3.82 8.85 -19.53
N HIS A 48 3.66 7.65 -18.99
CA HIS A 48 2.37 7.08 -18.65
C HIS A 48 1.87 7.59 -17.29
N ILE A 49 2.72 8.25 -16.49
CA ILE A 49 2.35 8.78 -15.17
C ILE A 49 1.74 10.17 -15.31
N LYS A 50 0.48 10.29 -14.88
CA LYS A 50 -0.22 11.57 -14.82
C LYS A 50 0.08 12.33 -13.53
N SER A 51 0.09 11.62 -12.41
CA SER A 51 0.31 12.26 -11.11
C SER A 51 0.76 11.26 -10.05
N ILE A 52 1.44 11.77 -9.03
CA ILE A 52 1.84 11.01 -7.86
C ILE A 52 1.39 11.73 -6.61
N SER A 53 0.61 11.04 -5.79
CA SER A 53 0.15 11.52 -4.48
C SER A 53 0.99 10.91 -3.38
N LEU A 54 1.52 11.74 -2.49
CA LEU A 54 2.22 11.36 -1.28
C LEU A 54 1.36 11.76 -0.09
N LEU A 55 0.86 10.78 0.67
CA LEU A 55 -0.01 11.03 1.83
C LEU A 55 0.77 10.88 3.13
N PHE A 56 0.64 11.86 3.99
CA PHE A 56 1.34 11.97 5.26
C PHE A 56 0.41 11.62 6.41
N GLY A 57 0.95 10.92 7.41
CA GLY A 57 0.38 10.84 8.75
C GLY A 57 0.72 12.10 9.55
N SER A 58 0.84 11.96 10.88
CA SER A 58 1.21 13.07 11.78
C SER A 58 2.56 13.71 11.46
N ASP A 59 3.54 12.90 11.05
CA ASP A 59 4.94 13.28 10.92
C ASP A 59 5.70 12.48 9.85
N THR A 60 5.05 11.48 9.29
CA THR A 60 5.68 10.41 8.50
C THR A 60 4.94 10.24 7.19
N LEU A 61 5.67 10.07 6.10
CA LEU A 61 5.07 9.68 4.83
C LEU A 61 4.53 8.25 4.95
N ARG A 62 3.25 8.05 4.67
CA ARG A 62 2.56 6.77 4.87
C ARG A 62 2.23 6.05 3.58
N LEU A 63 1.80 6.79 2.56
CA LEU A 63 1.36 6.18 1.30
C LEU A 63 1.90 6.97 0.12
N ALA A 64 2.31 6.26 -0.93
CA ALA A 64 2.44 6.83 -2.26
C ALA A 64 1.43 6.16 -3.21
N THR A 65 0.74 6.98 -3.99
CA THR A 65 -0.17 6.54 -5.05
C THR A 65 0.35 7.07 -6.37
N VAL A 66 0.71 6.18 -7.29
CA VAL A 66 1.08 6.53 -8.66
C VAL A 66 -0.14 6.34 -9.54
N ARG A 67 -0.59 7.42 -10.16
CA ARG A 67 -1.76 7.43 -11.03
C ARG A 67 -1.31 7.58 -12.48
N PRO A 68 -1.53 6.57 -13.32
CA PRO A 68 -1.25 6.67 -14.74
C PRO A 68 -2.29 7.55 -15.45
N ASP A 69 -2.01 7.91 -16.69
CA ASP A 69 -3.00 8.50 -17.57
C ASP A 69 -4.14 7.50 -17.79
N SER A 70 -5.37 7.94 -17.49
CA SER A 70 -6.57 7.11 -17.62
C SER A 70 -6.86 6.65 -19.04
N THR A 71 -6.29 7.34 -20.03
CA THR A 71 -6.43 7.05 -21.47
C THR A 71 -5.41 6.03 -21.97
N ASP A 72 -4.37 5.73 -21.19
CA ASP A 72 -3.38 4.74 -21.55
C ASP A 72 -3.83 3.32 -21.17
N SER A 73 -4.45 2.63 -22.12
CA SER A 73 -4.89 1.24 -21.92
C SER A 73 -3.74 0.24 -21.83
N SER A 74 -2.56 0.54 -22.38
CA SER A 74 -1.40 -0.37 -22.39
C SER A 74 -0.82 -0.56 -20.99
N TYR A 75 -0.89 0.48 -20.15
CA TYR A 75 -0.45 0.44 -18.75
C TYR A 75 -1.43 -0.30 -17.83
N ILE A 76 -2.70 -0.42 -18.23
CA ILE A 76 -3.82 -0.92 -17.41
C ILE A 76 -4.13 -2.40 -17.71
N GLN A 77 -3.70 -2.92 -18.86
CA GLN A 77 -3.95 -4.30 -19.31
C GLN A 77 -3.05 -5.34 -18.63
N ASN A 78 -3.10 -5.40 -17.29
CA ASN A 78 -2.60 -6.55 -16.56
C ASN A 78 -3.77 -7.51 -16.28
N ASN A 79 -3.65 -8.80 -16.58
CA ASN A 79 -4.72 -9.79 -16.36
C ASN A 79 -5.20 -9.81 -14.89
N PHE A 80 -4.31 -9.49 -13.94
CA PHE A 80 -4.65 -9.34 -12.52
C PHE A 80 -5.59 -8.15 -12.25
N LEU A 81 -5.50 -7.10 -13.07
CA LEU A 81 -6.33 -5.89 -13.03
C LEU A 81 -7.65 -6.04 -13.82
N GLN A 82 -8.02 -7.22 -14.32
CA GLN A 82 -9.31 -7.41 -15.01
C GLN A 82 -10.48 -7.69 -14.04
N SER A 83 -10.21 -7.76 -12.73
CA SER A 83 -11.23 -8.01 -11.70
C SER A 83 -11.99 -6.73 -11.28
N ALA A 84 -13.09 -6.88 -10.53
CA ALA A 84 -13.96 -5.79 -10.09
C ALA A 84 -13.29 -4.67 -9.26
N PHE A 85 -11.99 -4.80 -8.94
CA PHE A 85 -11.18 -3.84 -8.19
C PHE A 85 -9.91 -3.44 -8.93
N ALA A 86 -9.96 -3.44 -10.27
CA ALA A 86 -8.98 -2.85 -11.18
C ALA A 86 -8.67 -1.38 -10.81
N SER A 87 -7.87 -1.15 -9.76
CA SER A 87 -7.34 0.17 -9.51
C SER A 87 -6.30 0.42 -10.58
N LYS A 88 -6.58 1.39 -11.46
CA LYS A 88 -5.59 1.92 -12.38
C LYS A 88 -4.39 2.53 -11.65
N ASN A 89 -4.50 2.80 -10.34
CA ASN A 89 -3.43 3.36 -9.55
C ASN A 89 -2.55 2.26 -8.93
N ARG A 90 -1.24 2.52 -8.88
CA ARG A 90 -0.29 1.74 -8.08
C ARG A 90 -0.18 2.35 -6.69
N PHE A 91 -0.30 1.52 -5.67
CA PHE A 91 -0.24 1.93 -4.28
C PHE A 91 1.01 1.35 -3.60
N TYR A 92 1.64 2.17 -2.77
CA TYR A 92 2.81 1.81 -1.97
C TYR A 92 2.60 2.25 -0.53
N ASP A 93 2.50 1.32 0.40
CA ASP A 93 2.55 1.57 1.84
C ASP A 93 3.99 1.88 2.25
N LEU A 94 4.34 3.15 2.34
CA LEU A 94 5.69 3.58 2.66
C LEU A 94 6.04 3.39 4.14
N GLY A 95 5.08 2.95 4.98
CA GLY A 95 5.35 2.40 6.30
C GLY A 95 5.84 0.95 6.28
N PHE A 96 5.69 0.25 5.15
CA PHE A 96 6.23 -1.08 4.90
C PHE A 96 7.50 -0.99 4.06
N GLU A 97 8.64 -1.42 4.63
CA GLU A 97 9.96 -1.25 4.01
C GLU A 97 10.05 -1.78 2.58
N ALA A 98 9.41 -2.92 2.28
CA ALA A 98 9.41 -3.48 0.93
C ALA A 98 8.85 -2.51 -0.11
N ASP A 99 7.74 -1.86 0.21
CA ASP A 99 7.09 -0.90 -0.68
C ASP A 99 7.94 0.37 -0.84
N TYR A 100 8.65 0.80 0.20
CA TYR A 100 9.63 1.88 0.08
C TYR A 100 10.76 1.54 -0.90
N TYR A 101 11.37 0.35 -0.78
CA TYR A 101 12.45 -0.08 -1.68
C TYR A 101 11.96 -0.21 -3.12
N VAL A 102 10.81 -0.86 -3.34
CA VAL A 102 10.25 -1.02 -4.69
C VAL A 102 9.84 0.33 -5.29
N PHE A 103 9.23 1.23 -4.50
CA PHE A 103 8.89 2.58 -4.96
C PHE A 103 10.12 3.37 -5.39
N LYS A 104 11.18 3.35 -4.57
CA LYS A 104 12.43 4.06 -4.89
C LYS A 104 13.18 3.47 -6.07
N ASN A 105 13.10 2.15 -6.26
CA ASN A 105 13.67 1.50 -7.43
C ASN A 105 12.92 1.86 -8.72
N ASN A 106 11.59 1.89 -8.67
CA ASN A 106 10.77 2.19 -9.84
C ASN A 106 10.75 3.68 -10.19
N TYR A 107 10.88 4.55 -9.18
CA TYR A 107 10.81 6.00 -9.35
C TYR A 107 11.94 6.75 -8.63
N PRO A 108 13.21 6.53 -9.00
CA PRO A 108 14.37 7.09 -8.31
C PRO A 108 14.42 8.63 -8.33
N GLN A 109 13.88 9.24 -9.38
CA GLN A 109 13.76 10.69 -9.57
C GLN A 109 12.80 11.35 -8.58
N ILE A 110 11.87 10.59 -7.99
CA ILE A 110 10.91 11.16 -7.04
C ILE A 110 11.61 11.36 -5.71
N GLN A 111 11.92 12.62 -5.44
CA GLN A 111 12.34 13.02 -4.12
C GLN A 111 11.13 12.92 -3.20
N VAL A 112 11.22 11.97 -2.28
CA VAL A 112 10.31 11.87 -1.15
C VAL A 112 10.79 12.93 -0.18
N PRO A 113 10.04 14.01 0.06
CA PRO A 113 10.44 14.97 1.07
C PRO A 113 10.45 14.22 2.41
N LYS A 114 11.62 14.15 3.06
CA LYS A 114 11.69 13.82 4.49
C LYS A 114 10.88 14.90 5.17
N THR A 115 9.74 14.60 5.80
CA THR A 115 8.90 15.60 6.45
C THR A 115 9.73 16.31 7.51
N PRO A 116 10.24 17.53 7.26
CA PRO A 116 11.02 18.25 8.25
C PRO A 116 10.00 19.18 8.88
N ASP A 117 9.18 18.65 9.78
CA ASP A 117 8.27 19.46 10.59
C ASP A 117 7.52 20.50 9.74
N ALA A 118 7.02 20.06 8.57
CA ALA A 118 6.71 20.91 7.42
C ALA A 118 5.53 21.86 7.75
N ARG A 119 5.93 22.96 8.40
CA ARG A 119 5.27 24.20 8.75
C ARG A 119 3.82 24.00 9.15
N ARG A 120 3.61 23.93 10.47
CA ARG A 120 2.35 24.35 11.10
C ARG A 120 2.02 25.76 10.61
N MET A 121 1.26 25.89 9.53
CA MET A 121 0.75 27.19 9.13
C MET A 121 -0.32 27.56 10.15
N LYS A 122 -0.08 28.67 10.84
CA LYS A 122 -1.04 29.27 11.76
C LYS A 122 -1.94 30.15 10.92
N PHE A 123 -3.22 29.80 10.82
CA PHE A 123 -4.22 30.68 10.24
C PHE A 123 -5.15 31.14 11.34
N ALA A 124 -5.36 32.46 11.43
CA ALA A 124 -6.38 33.05 12.28
C ALA A 124 -7.73 32.89 11.56
N VAL A 125 -8.65 32.16 12.18
CA VAL A 125 -10.03 32.11 11.70
C VAL A 125 -10.70 33.42 12.10
N ASN A 126 -11.29 34.14 11.14
CA ASN A 126 -12.01 35.41 11.34
C ASN A 126 -11.18 36.58 11.88
N GLY A 127 -9.84 36.57 11.70
CA GLY A 127 -8.97 37.69 12.12
C GLY A 127 -8.76 37.82 13.63
N ASN A 128 -9.31 36.88 14.43
CA ASN A 128 -9.11 36.87 15.87
C ASN A 128 -7.93 35.96 16.25
N ILE A 129 -6.95 36.49 16.98
CA ILE A 129 -5.71 35.79 17.38
C ILE A 129 -6.01 34.62 18.33
N GLU A 130 -7.13 34.65 19.03
CA GLU A 130 -7.55 33.61 19.97
C GLU A 130 -8.01 32.30 19.28
N THR A 131 -8.27 32.33 17.97
CA THR A 131 -8.70 31.17 17.16
C THR A 131 -7.67 30.82 16.09
N ILE A 132 -6.42 30.58 16.50
CA ILE A 132 -5.37 30.06 15.62
C ILE A 132 -5.56 28.56 15.43
N LYS A 133 -5.83 28.15 14.18
CA LYS A 133 -5.79 26.73 13.79
C LYS A 133 -4.40 26.37 13.28
N HIS A 134 -3.93 25.21 13.69
CA HIS A 134 -2.67 24.62 13.23
C HIS A 134 -2.95 23.64 12.10
N TYR A 135 -2.38 23.91 10.93
CA TYR A 135 -2.50 23.05 9.76
C TYR A 135 -1.20 22.32 9.49
N SER A 136 -1.27 21.05 9.15
CA SER A 136 -0.14 20.23 8.71
C SER A 136 -0.36 19.75 7.28
N ILE A 137 0.73 19.54 6.54
CA ILE A 137 0.65 18.89 5.23
C ILE A 137 0.13 17.46 5.44
N SER A 138 -1.01 17.14 4.84
CA SER A 138 -1.55 15.78 4.81
C SER A 138 -1.33 15.09 3.46
N GLU A 139 -1.14 15.86 2.38
CA GLU A 139 -0.89 15.29 1.07
C GLU A 139 -0.07 16.25 0.19
N ILE A 140 0.85 15.69 -0.61
CA ILE A 140 1.50 16.36 -1.73
C ILE A 140 1.11 15.64 -3.01
N ARG A 141 0.51 16.36 -3.95
CA ARG A 141 0.17 15.85 -5.29
C ARG A 141 1.10 16.47 -6.31
N MET A 142 1.93 15.65 -6.94
CA MET A 142 2.80 16.05 -8.03
C MET A 142 2.10 15.70 -9.35
N TYR A 143 1.95 16.69 -10.22
CA TYR A 143 1.50 16.57 -11.61
C TYR A 143 2.67 16.92 -12.53
N THR A 144 2.57 16.60 -13.81
CA THR A 144 3.64 16.90 -14.78
C THR A 144 3.95 18.40 -14.88
N ASP A 145 2.98 19.27 -14.66
CA ASP A 145 3.08 20.73 -14.79
C ASP A 145 3.05 21.52 -13.47
N SER A 146 2.71 20.85 -12.37
CA SER A 146 2.43 21.52 -11.10
C SER A 146 2.59 20.60 -9.89
N THR A 147 2.73 21.19 -8.71
CA THR A 147 2.69 20.48 -7.43
C THR A 147 1.69 21.15 -6.50
N THR A 148 0.72 20.39 -6.00
CA THR A 148 -0.27 20.82 -5.02
C THR A 148 0.05 20.28 -3.64
N PHE A 149 0.19 21.17 -2.67
CA PHE A 149 0.31 20.87 -1.25
C PHE A 149 -1.06 21.02 -0.60
N ILE A 150 -1.47 19.99 0.13
CA ILE A 150 -2.75 19.94 0.83
C ILE A 150 -2.49 19.95 2.33
N TYR A 151 -3.06 20.95 2.99
CA TYR A 151 -2.95 21.19 4.41
C TYR A 151 -4.29 20.91 5.08
N THR A 152 -4.27 20.19 6.19
CA THR A 152 -5.48 19.87 6.96
C THR A 152 -5.29 20.19 8.43
N HIS A 153 -6.38 20.59 9.08
CA HIS A 153 -6.44 20.76 10.52
C HIS A 153 -6.98 19.50 11.18
N GLY A 154 -6.29 18.98 12.20
CA GLY A 154 -6.77 17.86 13.02
C GLY A 154 -6.84 16.50 12.32
N TYR A 155 -6.22 16.34 11.14
CA TYR A 155 -6.18 15.07 10.44
C TYR A 155 -5.46 14.01 11.26
N LYS A 156 -6.14 12.89 11.51
CA LYS A 156 -5.57 11.69 12.14
C LYS A 156 -5.55 10.57 11.12
N TRP A 157 -4.35 10.05 10.84
CA TRP A 157 -4.21 8.87 10.01
C TRP A 157 -4.86 7.66 10.68
N ASN A 158 -5.68 6.93 9.92
CA ASN A 158 -6.26 5.67 10.37
C ASN A 158 -5.36 4.51 9.93
N GLU A 159 -4.77 3.81 10.88
CA GLU A 159 -3.92 2.65 10.60
C GLU A 159 -4.72 1.43 10.10
N LYS A 160 -6.04 1.42 10.26
CA LYS A 160 -6.88 0.35 9.71
C LYS A 160 -7.04 0.55 8.20
N SER A 161 -6.67 -0.46 7.43
CA SER A 161 -6.88 -0.47 5.98
C SER A 161 -8.38 -0.51 5.69
N TYR A 162 -8.90 0.54 5.05
CA TYR A 162 -10.28 0.58 4.55
C TYR A 162 -10.57 -0.48 3.47
N PHE A 163 -9.53 -1.06 2.89
CA PHE A 163 -9.64 -1.99 1.77
C PHE A 163 -9.92 -3.41 2.25
N GLY A 164 -9.42 -3.81 3.43
CA GLY A 164 -9.63 -5.12 4.04
C GLY A 164 -8.40 -5.66 4.78
N PHE A 165 -8.32 -6.99 4.89
CA PHE A 165 -7.26 -7.68 5.62
C PHE A 165 -6.22 -8.26 4.66
N PRO A 166 -4.92 -7.94 4.81
CA PRO A 166 -3.88 -8.47 3.94
C PRO A 166 -3.80 -9.99 4.07
N ALA A 167 -3.21 -10.63 3.06
CA ALA A 167 -2.86 -12.04 3.13
C ALA A 167 -1.85 -12.29 4.25
N LYS A 168 -1.88 -13.48 4.84
CA LYS A 168 -1.09 -13.80 6.03
C LYS A 168 -0.48 -15.18 5.95
N TYR A 169 0.65 -15.35 6.62
CA TYR A 169 1.18 -16.65 7.00
C TYR A 169 0.55 -17.06 8.34
N LYS A 170 0.06 -18.30 8.44
CA LYS A 170 -0.71 -18.82 9.59
C LYS A 170 0.19 -19.25 10.76
N GLU A 171 1.47 -19.47 10.50
CA GLU A 171 2.48 -19.90 11.49
C GLU A 171 3.42 -18.74 11.88
N ASN A 172 4.40 -19.05 12.73
CA ASN A 172 5.45 -18.10 13.09
C ASN A 172 6.43 -17.92 11.91
N LEU A 173 6.65 -16.67 11.49
CA LEU A 173 7.67 -16.35 10.48
C LEU A 173 9.09 -16.53 11.02
N GLU A 174 9.30 -16.44 12.34
CA GLU A 174 10.61 -16.63 12.98
C GLU A 174 11.19 -18.02 12.67
N ASP A 175 10.36 -19.06 12.56
CA ASP A 175 10.83 -20.40 12.19
C ASP A 175 11.40 -20.44 10.76
N VAL A 176 10.81 -19.66 9.85
CA VAL A 176 11.27 -19.51 8.46
C VAL A 176 12.56 -18.69 8.42
N GLU A 177 12.59 -17.60 9.18
CA GLU A 177 13.77 -16.74 9.36
C GLU A 177 14.97 -17.53 9.91
N ASP A 178 14.75 -18.34 10.94
CA ASP A 178 15.76 -19.21 11.54
C ASP A 178 16.27 -20.26 10.55
N GLN A 179 15.36 -20.85 9.77
CA GLN A 179 15.74 -21.82 8.76
C GLN A 179 16.64 -21.20 7.68
N ILE A 180 16.27 -20.02 7.15
CA ILE A 180 17.08 -19.29 6.17
C ILE A 180 18.41 -18.89 6.79
N SER A 181 18.42 -18.41 8.04
CA SER A 181 19.64 -18.03 8.76
C SER A 181 20.61 -19.22 8.90
N ARG A 182 20.10 -20.42 9.21
CA ARG A 182 20.90 -21.66 9.27
C ARG A 182 21.45 -22.05 7.90
N ASP A 183 20.62 -22.03 6.87
CA ASP A 183 21.03 -22.39 5.50
C ASP A 183 22.04 -21.38 4.91
N MET A 184 21.96 -20.12 5.31
CA MET A 184 22.96 -19.11 4.95
C MET A 184 24.31 -19.36 5.62
N LYS A 185 24.32 -19.72 6.91
CA LYS A 185 25.55 -20.05 7.63
C LYS A 185 26.26 -21.26 7.01
N SER A 186 25.52 -22.26 6.54
CA SER A 186 26.10 -23.45 5.91
C SER A 186 26.59 -23.22 4.48
N SER A 187 26.14 -22.15 3.80
CA SER A 187 26.54 -21.83 2.42
C SER A 187 27.99 -21.33 2.26
N HIS A 188 28.70 -21.00 3.35
CA HIS A 188 30.07 -20.47 3.36
C HIS A 188 30.31 -19.28 2.38
N SER A 189 29.25 -18.55 2.04
CA SER A 189 29.30 -17.48 1.04
C SER A 189 29.63 -16.12 1.67
N ASP A 190 30.57 -15.39 1.06
CA ASP A 190 30.87 -13.98 1.38
C ASP A 190 29.79 -13.06 0.75
N VAL A 191 28.56 -13.17 1.24
CA VAL A 191 27.50 -12.22 0.87
C VAL A 191 27.71 -10.93 1.65
N SER A 192 27.53 -9.78 1.00
CA SER A 192 27.54 -8.50 1.70
C SER A 192 26.47 -8.52 2.79
N ILE A 193 26.94 -8.42 4.02
CA ILE A 193 26.12 -8.30 5.22
C ILE A 193 25.28 -7.01 5.08
N ASP A 194 23.99 -7.05 5.46
CA ASP A 194 22.98 -5.99 5.21
C ASP A 194 22.34 -5.99 3.80
N SER A 195 22.00 -7.18 3.29
CA SER A 195 21.32 -7.34 1.99
C SER A 195 19.80 -7.37 2.15
N VAL A 196 19.08 -6.64 1.29
CA VAL A 196 17.61 -6.60 1.25
C VAL A 196 17.12 -7.21 -0.06
N LEU A 197 16.11 -8.07 0.06
CA LEU A 197 15.37 -8.67 -1.04
C LEU A 197 13.88 -8.36 -0.89
N VAL A 198 13.21 -8.07 -1.99
CA VAL A 198 11.74 -8.00 -2.02
C VAL A 198 11.25 -8.88 -3.14
N TYR A 199 10.44 -9.89 -2.80
CA TYR A 199 9.83 -10.78 -3.78
C TYR A 199 8.37 -10.44 -4.01
N GLU A 200 7.92 -10.64 -5.24
CA GLU A 200 6.50 -10.79 -5.57
C GLU A 200 6.07 -12.24 -5.32
N ALA A 201 4.95 -12.41 -4.64
CA ALA A 201 4.27 -13.69 -4.53
C ALA A 201 2.77 -13.54 -4.81
N VAL A 202 2.14 -14.63 -5.21
CA VAL A 202 0.68 -14.71 -5.41
C VAL A 202 0.13 -15.75 -4.45
N ILE A 203 -0.98 -15.43 -3.81
CA ILE A 203 -1.80 -16.40 -3.08
C ILE A 203 -3.09 -16.57 -3.89
N SER A 204 -3.18 -17.67 -4.62
CA SER A 204 -4.32 -18.03 -5.46
C SER A 204 -5.38 -18.76 -4.65
N LEU A 205 -6.60 -18.76 -5.19
CA LEU A 205 -7.74 -19.49 -4.65
C LEU A 205 -8.19 -20.50 -5.69
N THR A 206 -8.01 -21.78 -5.42
CA THR A 206 -8.51 -22.87 -6.26
C THR A 206 -9.81 -23.40 -5.68
N GLU A 207 -10.81 -23.60 -6.54
CA GLU A 207 -12.03 -24.30 -6.14
C GLU A 207 -11.74 -25.80 -6.10
N THR A 208 -11.99 -26.43 -4.97
CA THR A 208 -11.93 -27.91 -4.89
C THR A 208 -13.18 -28.51 -5.53
N GLU A 209 -13.04 -29.68 -6.16
CA GLU A 209 -14.11 -30.40 -6.88
C GLU A 209 -15.36 -30.68 -6.04
N ILE A 210 -15.25 -30.59 -4.71
CA ILE A 210 -16.35 -30.75 -3.75
C ILE A 210 -16.79 -29.39 -3.18
N GLY A 211 -16.93 -28.39 -4.05
CA GLY A 211 -17.95 -27.33 -4.01
C GLY A 211 -18.05 -26.38 -2.81
N ARG A 212 -17.20 -26.46 -1.77
CA ARG A 212 -17.32 -25.57 -0.58
C ARG A 212 -16.01 -25.14 0.08
N THR A 213 -14.87 -25.71 -0.30
CA THR A 213 -13.56 -25.34 0.25
C THR A 213 -12.69 -24.73 -0.85
N ARG A 214 -12.21 -23.51 -0.63
CA ARG A 214 -11.17 -22.90 -1.46
C ARG A 214 -9.83 -23.30 -0.88
N GLU A 215 -8.97 -23.90 -1.69
CA GLU A 215 -7.59 -24.12 -1.32
C GLU A 215 -6.78 -22.88 -1.66
N GLU A 216 -5.84 -22.55 -0.78
CA GLU A 216 -5.00 -21.36 -0.89
C GLU A 216 -3.61 -21.81 -1.31
N GLU A 217 -3.12 -21.38 -2.46
CA GLU A 217 -1.81 -21.77 -2.95
C GLU A 217 -0.88 -20.57 -3.01
N PHE A 218 0.28 -20.71 -2.38
CA PHE A 218 1.33 -19.68 -2.41
C PHE A 218 2.32 -19.99 -3.53
N GLU A 219 2.55 -18.99 -4.38
CA GLU A 219 3.51 -19.05 -5.46
C GLU A 219 4.46 -17.84 -5.42
N LEU A 220 5.76 -18.10 -5.28
CA LEU A 220 6.79 -17.07 -5.38
C LEU A 220 7.08 -16.79 -6.86
N LYS A 221 6.82 -15.56 -7.32
CA LYS A 221 6.89 -15.19 -8.74
C LYS A 221 8.26 -14.70 -9.17
N ARG A 222 8.69 -13.54 -8.65
CA ARG A 222 9.91 -12.86 -9.10
C ARG A 222 10.53 -11.98 -8.02
N LEU A 223 11.81 -11.66 -8.18
CA LEU A 223 12.51 -10.66 -7.38
C LEU A 223 12.16 -9.25 -7.90
N LEU A 224 11.57 -8.40 -7.05
CA LEU A 224 11.23 -7.01 -7.35
C LEU A 224 12.35 -6.03 -6.99
N PHE A 225 13.13 -6.36 -5.96
CA PHE A 225 14.24 -5.53 -5.48
C PHE A 225 15.33 -6.40 -4.85
N GLY A 226 16.58 -6.00 -5.05
CA GLY A 226 17.76 -6.72 -4.59
C GLY A 226 18.60 -7.23 -5.77
N ARG A 227 19.52 -8.15 -5.50
CA ARG A 227 20.36 -8.79 -6.51
C ARG A 227 20.37 -10.29 -6.33
N GLU A 228 20.41 -11.00 -7.45
CA GLU A 228 20.67 -12.43 -7.45
C GLU A 228 22.03 -12.71 -6.82
N SER A 229 22.04 -13.61 -5.84
CA SER A 229 23.20 -13.94 -5.01
C SER A 229 22.95 -15.26 -4.28
N ALA A 230 23.97 -15.79 -3.59
CA ALA A 230 23.77 -16.93 -2.71
C ALA A 230 22.64 -16.70 -1.68
N PHE A 231 22.49 -15.47 -1.17
CA PHE A 231 21.40 -15.11 -0.27
C PHE A 231 20.03 -15.19 -0.95
N SER A 232 19.86 -14.64 -2.15
CA SER A 232 18.59 -14.74 -2.86
C SER A 232 18.24 -16.20 -3.18
N THR A 233 19.21 -17.01 -3.60
CA THR A 233 19.01 -18.44 -3.87
C THR A 233 18.55 -19.20 -2.62
N VAL A 234 19.16 -18.98 -1.47
CA VAL A 234 18.78 -19.64 -0.20
C VAL A 234 17.38 -19.20 0.24
N VAL A 235 17.07 -17.91 0.11
CA VAL A 235 15.74 -17.38 0.43
C VAL A 235 14.67 -17.98 -0.48
N GLU A 236 14.88 -17.96 -1.80
CA GLU A 236 13.92 -18.53 -2.76
C GLU A 236 13.66 -20.01 -2.49
N LYS A 237 14.73 -20.79 -2.26
CA LYS A 237 14.63 -22.22 -1.96
C LYS A 237 13.75 -22.46 -0.73
N ASN A 238 13.92 -21.66 0.32
CA ASN A 238 13.14 -21.80 1.54
C ASN A 238 11.68 -21.34 1.35
N LEU A 239 11.44 -20.19 0.72
CA LEU A 239 10.08 -19.70 0.46
C LEU A 239 9.29 -20.62 -0.49
N LYS A 240 9.95 -21.34 -1.39
CA LYS A 240 9.32 -22.34 -2.28
C LYS A 240 9.17 -23.72 -1.64
N ALA A 241 9.75 -23.97 -0.46
CA ALA A 241 9.77 -25.30 0.13
C ALA A 241 8.38 -25.74 0.63
N ARG A 242 7.98 -26.98 0.30
CA ARG A 242 6.68 -27.55 0.72
C ARG A 242 6.46 -27.48 2.24
N LYS A 243 7.50 -27.71 3.05
CA LYS A 243 7.45 -27.63 4.52
C LYS A 243 7.08 -26.24 5.05
N ILE A 244 7.39 -25.18 4.28
CA ILE A 244 7.07 -23.79 4.60
C ILE A 244 5.65 -23.47 4.15
N ASN A 245 5.22 -23.96 2.98
CA ASN A 245 3.94 -23.58 2.42
C ASN A 245 2.76 -24.45 2.88
N TYR A 246 3.02 -25.68 3.35
CA TYR A 246 1.98 -26.65 3.69
C TYR A 246 2.23 -27.33 5.04
N TYR A 247 1.13 -27.71 5.70
CA TYR A 247 1.11 -28.65 6.82
C TYR A 247 1.30 -30.09 6.32
N ASN A 248 1.56 -31.01 7.26
CA ASN A 248 1.69 -32.44 6.93
C ASN A 248 0.40 -33.04 6.37
N ASP A 249 -0.76 -32.47 6.71
CA ASP A 249 -2.07 -32.85 6.16
C ASP A 249 -2.34 -32.23 4.77
N GLY A 250 -1.38 -31.50 4.20
CA GLY A 250 -1.48 -30.86 2.90
C GLY A 250 -2.18 -29.51 2.91
N LYS A 251 -2.73 -29.03 4.03
CA LYS A 251 -3.37 -27.71 4.09
C LYS A 251 -2.33 -26.59 3.95
N SER A 252 -2.76 -25.48 3.37
CA SER A 252 -1.92 -24.29 3.20
C SER A 252 -1.67 -23.57 4.51
N LYS A 253 -0.41 -23.19 4.73
CA LYS A 253 0.02 -22.27 5.79
C LYS A 253 -0.18 -20.80 5.42
N TRP A 254 -0.72 -20.51 4.24
CA TRP A 254 -1.07 -19.17 3.80
C TRP A 254 -2.58 -18.97 3.83
N THR A 255 -3.00 -17.76 4.17
CA THR A 255 -4.40 -17.30 4.06
C THR A 255 -4.44 -16.21 3.01
N ALA A 256 -5.37 -16.33 2.06
CA ALA A 256 -5.64 -15.28 1.10
C ALA A 256 -6.13 -14.01 1.78
N ALA A 257 -6.03 -12.89 1.08
CA ALA A 257 -6.52 -11.63 1.59
C ALA A 257 -8.04 -11.57 1.60
N ILE A 258 -8.62 -10.73 2.47
CA ILE A 258 -10.07 -10.61 2.65
C ILE A 258 -10.53 -9.18 2.37
N LEU A 259 -11.53 -9.02 1.50
CA LEU A 259 -12.12 -7.72 1.19
C LEU A 259 -12.97 -7.20 2.36
N ALA A 260 -12.78 -5.94 2.77
CA ALA A 260 -13.60 -5.33 3.82
C ALA A 260 -15.08 -5.27 3.45
N THR A 261 -15.39 -5.01 2.18
CA THR A 261 -16.77 -4.76 1.71
C THR A 261 -17.65 -6.00 1.67
N SER A 262 -17.05 -7.18 1.47
CA SER A 262 -17.78 -8.45 1.29
C SER A 262 -17.40 -9.52 2.29
N GLY A 263 -16.29 -9.36 3.02
CA GLY A 263 -15.71 -10.40 3.86
C GLY A 263 -15.21 -11.62 3.07
N ARG A 264 -15.16 -11.55 1.73
CA ARG A 264 -14.77 -12.70 0.89
C ARG A 264 -13.26 -12.73 0.68
N PRO A 265 -12.65 -13.94 0.69
CA PRO A 265 -11.27 -14.10 0.28
C PRO A 265 -11.13 -13.89 -1.23
N PHE A 266 -9.99 -13.36 -1.65
CA PHE A 266 -9.67 -13.15 -3.06
C PHE A 266 -8.19 -13.38 -3.34
N GLU A 267 -7.88 -13.71 -4.59
CA GLU A 267 -6.51 -13.87 -5.04
C GLU A 267 -5.72 -12.57 -4.83
N SER A 268 -4.53 -12.70 -4.26
CA SER A 268 -3.74 -11.55 -3.84
C SER A 268 -2.29 -11.66 -4.31
N LYS A 269 -1.81 -10.61 -4.97
CA LYS A 269 -0.38 -10.39 -5.17
C LYS A 269 0.17 -9.67 -3.92
N ILE A 270 1.22 -10.22 -3.32
CA ILE A 270 1.86 -9.68 -2.12
C ILE A 270 3.36 -9.47 -2.35
N LYS A 271 3.94 -8.57 -1.55
CA LYS A 271 5.40 -8.39 -1.50
C LYS A 271 5.95 -9.02 -0.23
N VAL A 272 6.91 -9.92 -0.37
CA VAL A 272 7.62 -10.57 0.75
C VAL A 272 8.97 -9.88 0.91
N TYR A 273 9.12 -9.11 2.00
CA TYR A 273 10.39 -8.47 2.36
C TYR A 273 11.28 -9.46 3.10
N VAL A 274 12.55 -9.55 2.72
CA VAL A 274 13.55 -10.37 3.43
C VAL A 274 14.84 -9.56 3.58
N ARG A 275 15.39 -9.50 4.80
CA ARG A 275 16.67 -8.85 5.09
C ARG A 275 17.63 -9.82 5.75
N LEU A 276 18.89 -9.83 5.29
CA LEU A 276 20.02 -10.41 6.00
C LEU A 276 20.64 -9.33 6.88
N ASN A 277 20.43 -9.43 8.18
CA ASN A 277 20.91 -8.45 9.15
C ASN A 277 22.42 -8.56 9.38
N LYS A 278 22.97 -7.58 10.12
CA LYS A 278 24.41 -7.50 10.38
C LYS A 278 24.99 -8.67 11.17
N ASP A 279 24.18 -9.24 12.05
CA ASP A 279 24.47 -10.42 12.86
C ASP A 279 24.22 -11.75 12.12
N ARG A 280 23.91 -11.69 10.81
CA ARG A 280 23.52 -12.82 9.96
C ARG A 280 22.18 -13.46 10.34
N SER A 281 21.38 -12.83 11.20
CA SER A 281 19.97 -13.18 11.34
C SER A 281 19.20 -12.73 10.11
N VAL A 282 18.06 -13.37 9.86
CA VAL A 282 17.15 -13.01 8.77
C VAL A 282 15.88 -12.44 9.36
N THR A 283 15.30 -11.46 8.69
CA THR A 283 13.97 -10.93 9.03
C THR A 283 13.09 -10.94 7.80
N ILE A 284 11.88 -11.47 7.94
CA ILE A 284 10.82 -11.49 6.95
C ILE A 284 9.71 -10.55 7.41
N LYS A 285 9.24 -9.68 6.52
CA LYS A 285 8.08 -8.84 6.78
C LYS A 285 7.05 -9.00 5.66
N LEU A 286 5.79 -9.09 6.06
CA LEU A 286 4.65 -9.18 5.14
C LEU A 286 3.86 -7.86 5.12
N PRO A 287 3.04 -7.63 4.08
CA PRO A 287 2.18 -6.46 3.98
C PRO A 287 1.28 -6.27 5.20
N ARG A 288 1.20 -5.04 5.72
CA ARG A 288 0.31 -4.68 6.83
C ARG A 288 -1.07 -4.23 6.37
N MET A 289 -1.16 -3.73 5.14
CA MET A 289 -2.38 -3.16 4.58
C MET A 289 -2.79 -3.89 3.31
N LEU A 290 -4.11 -3.92 3.05
CA LEU A 290 -4.67 -4.38 1.79
C LEU A 290 -4.44 -3.38 0.63
N GLY A 291 -3.58 -2.37 0.81
CA GLY A 291 -3.18 -1.45 -0.26
C GLY A 291 -2.10 -2.05 -1.18
N ASN A 292 -1.48 -3.16 -0.80
CA ASN A 292 -0.27 -3.67 -1.47
C ASN A 292 -0.56 -4.57 -2.69
N PHE A 293 -1.79 -4.50 -3.22
CA PHE A 293 -2.34 -5.46 -4.20
C PHE A 293 -1.85 -5.24 -5.62
N THR A 294 -1.39 -4.03 -5.93
CA THR A 294 -1.13 -3.62 -7.31
C THR A 294 0.09 -2.71 -7.36
N GLY A 295 1.22 -3.21 -6.87
CA GLY A 295 2.52 -2.59 -7.15
C GLY A 295 2.95 -2.65 -8.63
N ASP A 296 2.11 -3.25 -9.49
CA ASP A 296 2.19 -3.30 -10.96
C ASP A 296 0.93 -2.72 -11.60
#